data_AF-A0A6L9MNG4-F1
#
_entry.id   AF-A0A6L9MNG4-F1
#
_cell.length_a   1.000
_cell.length_b   1.000
_cell.length_c   1.000
_cell.angle_alpha   90.00
_cell.angle_beta   90.00
_cell.angle_gamma   90.00
#
_symmetry.space_group_name_H-M   'P 1'
#
loop_
_entity.id
_entity.type
_entity.pdbx_description
1 polymer ?
#
loop_
_entity_poly.entity_id
_entity_poly.type
_entity_poly.pdbx_seq_one_letter_code
_entity_poly.pdbx_strand_id
1 'polypeptide(L)'
;MNRELNDFVESSFRSIWSVELLLLLYRQQRSWTPEELVGELRSSEVVVTQSIEALVAGGLVLIETDGRVCYSLVDPADDLLVQQLNDLYRKRPGAVRKVIVQNPADQLRTFSDAFSFRKL
;
A
#
# COMPACT_ATOMS: atom_id res chain seq x y z
N MET A 1 -4.01 16.52 7.56
CA MET A 1 -4.85 15.34 7.30
C MET A 1 -5.91 15.31 8.39
N ASN A 2 -7.16 14.94 8.07
CA ASN A 2 -8.16 14.77 9.14
C ASN A 2 -7.83 13.48 9.95
N ARG A 3 -8.50 13.28 11.09
CA ARG A 3 -8.21 12.14 11.98
C ARG A 3 -8.50 10.81 11.30
N GLU A 4 -9.66 10.68 10.70
CA GLU A 4 -10.13 9.45 10.04
C GLU A 4 -9.17 8.97 8.95
N LEU A 5 -8.70 9.87 8.08
CA LEU A 5 -7.72 9.54 7.05
C LEU A 5 -6.34 9.18 7.65
N ASN A 6 -5.98 9.78 8.79
CA ASN A 6 -4.75 9.40 9.48
C ASN A 6 -4.84 7.98 10.05
N ASP A 7 -5.94 7.66 10.72
CA ASP A 7 -6.18 6.35 11.31
C ASP A 7 -6.24 5.27 10.22
N PHE A 8 -6.88 5.57 9.08
CA PHE A 8 -6.87 4.72 7.90
C PHE A 8 -5.45 4.50 7.36
N VAL A 9 -4.67 5.57 7.17
CA VAL A 9 -3.30 5.42 6.64
C VAL A 9 -2.41 4.61 7.58
N GLU A 10 -2.50 4.86 8.88
CA GLU A 10 -1.68 4.18 9.90
C GLU A 10 -2.07 2.72 10.13
N SER A 11 -3.34 2.36 9.90
CA SER A 11 -3.82 0.98 10.04
C SER A 11 -3.59 0.16 8.76
N SER A 12 -3.83 0.77 7.60
CA SER A 12 -3.81 0.10 6.29
C SER A 12 -2.43 -0.02 5.65
N PHE A 13 -1.48 0.88 5.95
CA PHE A 13 -0.18 0.90 5.27
C PHE A 13 1.01 0.88 6.23
N ARG A 14 1.97 0.00 5.92
CA ARG A 14 3.29 -0.10 6.56
C ARG A 14 4.44 0.31 5.65
N SER A 15 4.13 0.52 4.37
CA SER A 15 5.12 0.83 3.35
C SER A 15 4.60 1.92 2.42
N ILE A 16 5.51 2.82 2.04
CA ILE A 16 5.24 3.81 1.01
C ILE A 16 4.86 3.12 -0.31
N TRP A 17 5.46 1.95 -0.60
CA TRP A 17 5.18 1.20 -1.82
C TRP A 17 3.75 0.66 -1.88
N SER A 18 3.18 0.24 -0.76
CA SER A 18 1.78 -0.18 -0.72
C SER A 18 0.83 0.97 -1.02
N VAL A 19 1.15 2.19 -0.56
CA VAL A 19 0.37 3.40 -0.93
C VAL A 19 0.52 3.70 -2.42
N GLU A 20 1.74 3.73 -2.96
CA GLU A 20 1.97 4.02 -4.38
C GLU A 20 1.27 2.99 -5.28
N LEU A 21 1.31 1.70 -4.92
CA LEU A 21 0.63 0.63 -5.63
C LEU A 21 -0.89 0.82 -5.60
N LEU A 22 -1.49 1.01 -4.41
CA LEU A 22 -2.93 1.24 -4.30
C LEU A 22 -3.37 2.45 -5.14
N LEU A 23 -2.64 3.56 -5.05
CA LEU A 23 -2.98 4.78 -5.78
C LEU A 23 -2.78 4.63 -7.30
N LEU A 24 -1.83 3.80 -7.75
CA LEU A 24 -1.70 3.44 -9.16
C LEU A 24 -2.97 2.70 -9.64
N LEU A 25 -3.39 1.66 -8.92
CA LEU A 25 -4.57 0.87 -9.27
C LEU A 25 -5.84 1.73 -9.24
N TYR A 26 -6.03 2.52 -8.18
CA TYR A 26 -7.16 3.45 -8.02
C TYR A 26 -7.26 4.46 -9.17
N ARG A 27 -6.13 4.96 -9.69
CA ARG A 27 -6.16 5.97 -10.77
C ARG A 27 -6.46 5.36 -12.13
N GLN A 28 -6.00 4.13 -12.39
CA GLN A 28 -6.15 3.52 -13.71
C GLN A 28 -7.36 2.59 -13.84
N GLN A 29 -7.94 2.15 -12.72
CA GLN A 29 -9.18 1.35 -12.69
C GLN A 29 -9.17 0.17 -13.68
N ARG A 30 -8.02 -0.50 -13.77
CA ARG A 30 -7.80 -1.69 -14.61
C ARG A 30 -7.01 -2.73 -13.83
N SER A 31 -7.08 -3.97 -14.27
CA SER A 31 -6.28 -5.08 -13.74
C SER A 31 -4.85 -5.06 -14.33
N TRP A 32 -3.89 -5.51 -13.53
CA TRP A 32 -2.46 -5.52 -13.86
C TRP A 32 -1.83 -6.87 -13.58
N THR A 33 -0.82 -7.27 -14.36
CA THR A 33 0.04 -8.38 -13.91
C THR A 33 1.09 -7.87 -12.90
N PRO A 34 1.62 -8.74 -12.03
CA PRO A 34 2.72 -8.37 -11.13
C PRO A 34 3.93 -7.78 -11.86
N GLU A 35 4.27 -8.29 -13.05
CA GLU A 35 5.40 -7.79 -13.86
C GLU A 35 5.15 -6.37 -14.38
N GLU A 36 3.93 -6.07 -14.80
CA GLU A 36 3.56 -4.71 -15.21
C GLU A 36 3.68 -3.74 -14.02
N LEU A 37 3.27 -4.17 -12.82
CA LEU A 37 3.39 -3.35 -11.60
C LEU A 37 4.85 -3.10 -11.21
N VAL A 38 5.72 -4.12 -11.34
CA VAL A 38 7.18 -3.98 -11.15
C VAL A 38 7.74 -2.91 -12.09
N GLY A 39 7.37 -2.97 -13.37
CA GLY A 39 7.80 -2.01 -14.39
C GLY A 39 7.28 -0.59 -14.12
N GLU A 40 5.99 -0.44 -13.86
CA GLU A 40 5.33 0.85 -13.67
C GLU A 40 5.80 1.56 -12.41
N LEU A 41 5.93 0.82 -11.30
CA LEU A 41 6.44 1.36 -10.03
C LEU A 41 7.96 1.51 -10.02
N ARG A 42 8.67 0.96 -11.01
CA ARG A 42 10.13 0.88 -11.07
C ARG A 42 10.73 0.32 -9.78
N SER A 43 10.11 -0.73 -9.29
CA SER A 43 10.45 -1.37 -8.01
C SER A 43 10.95 -2.80 -8.21
N SER A 44 11.22 -3.53 -7.14
CA SER A 44 11.57 -4.95 -7.22
C SER A 44 10.33 -5.84 -7.09
N GLU A 45 10.41 -7.05 -7.63
CA GLU A 45 9.38 -8.09 -7.49
C GLU A 45 9.02 -8.35 -6.03
N VAL A 46 10.03 -8.40 -5.14
CA VAL A 46 9.84 -8.60 -3.70
C VAL A 46 8.98 -7.50 -3.10
N VAL A 47 9.28 -6.23 -3.41
CA VAL A 47 8.53 -5.08 -2.88
C VAL A 47 7.10 -5.06 -3.40
N VAL A 48 6.90 -5.35 -4.69
CA VAL A 48 5.57 -5.41 -5.30
C VAL A 48 4.75 -6.55 -4.69
N THR A 49 5.33 -7.75 -4.56
CA THR A 49 4.64 -8.92 -3.98
C THR A 49 4.21 -8.65 -2.54
N GLN A 50 5.12 -8.17 -1.69
CA GLN A 50 4.79 -7.80 -0.31
C GLN A 50 3.72 -6.70 -0.23
N SER A 51 3.74 -5.74 -1.16
CA SER A 51 2.74 -4.68 -1.23
C SER A 51 1.38 -5.23 -1.63
N ILE A 52 1.31 -6.15 -2.60
CA ILE A 52 0.07 -6.82 -3.00
C ILE A 52 -0.49 -7.62 -1.81
N GLU A 53 0.33 -8.47 -1.19
CA GLU A 53 -0.08 -9.29 -0.03
C GLU A 53 -0.66 -8.45 1.10
N ALA A 54 0.01 -7.35 1.46
CA ALA A 54 -0.46 -6.43 2.49
C ALA A 54 -1.80 -5.79 2.14
N LEU A 55 -1.97 -5.35 0.89
CA LEU A 55 -3.21 -4.71 0.44
C LEU A 55 -4.37 -5.70 0.29
N VAL A 56 -4.10 -6.94 -0.12
CA VAL A 56 -5.10 -8.01 -0.16
C VAL A 56 -5.57 -8.33 1.26
N ALA A 57 -4.63 -8.48 2.20
CA ALA A 57 -4.94 -8.72 3.61
C ALA A 57 -5.75 -7.56 4.22
N GLY A 58 -5.51 -6.33 3.76
CA GLY A 58 -6.29 -5.14 4.14
C GLY A 58 -7.62 -4.97 3.40
N GLY A 59 -7.95 -5.83 2.43
CA GLY A 59 -9.17 -5.72 1.63
C GLY A 59 -9.22 -4.51 0.69
N LEU A 60 -8.06 -3.99 0.28
CA LEU A 60 -7.91 -2.79 -0.55
C LEU A 60 -7.59 -3.09 -2.03
N VAL A 61 -7.23 -4.34 -2.33
CA VAL A 61 -7.04 -4.86 -3.69
C VAL A 61 -7.54 -6.30 -3.77
N LEU A 62 -7.84 -6.75 -4.98
CA LEU A 62 -8.21 -8.14 -5.27
C LEU A 62 -7.19 -8.77 -6.21
N ILE A 63 -6.88 -10.04 -5.99
CA ILE A 63 -6.21 -10.89 -6.97
C ILE A 63 -7.29 -11.68 -7.72
N GLU A 64 -7.39 -11.46 -9.02
CA GLU A 64 -8.28 -12.16 -9.93
C GLU A 64 -7.83 -13.61 -10.14
N THR A 65 -8.71 -14.45 -10.67
CA THR A 65 -8.42 -15.89 -10.85
C THR A 65 -7.26 -16.17 -11.82
N ASP A 66 -6.93 -15.22 -12.70
CA ASP A 66 -5.80 -15.30 -13.63
C ASP A 66 -4.50 -14.70 -13.05
N GLY A 67 -4.51 -14.32 -11.77
CA GLY A 67 -3.35 -13.76 -11.06
C GLY A 67 -3.17 -12.25 -11.24
N ARG A 68 -4.07 -11.57 -11.95
CA ARG A 68 -4.03 -10.11 -12.07
C ARG A 68 -4.48 -9.43 -10.78
N VAL A 69 -3.96 -8.24 -10.56
CA VAL A 69 -4.28 -7.41 -9.39
C VAL A 69 -5.09 -6.20 -9.85
N CYS A 70 -6.21 -5.93 -9.18
CA CYS A 70 -7.03 -4.76 -9.45
C CYS A 70 -7.44 -4.04 -8.16
N TYR A 71 -7.79 -2.77 -8.29
CA TYR A 71 -8.39 -2.01 -7.21
C TYR A 71 -9.76 -2.59 -6.88
N SER A 72 -9.96 -2.96 -5.63
CA SER A 72 -11.24 -3.48 -5.15
C SER A 72 -11.28 -3.31 -3.64
N LEU A 73 -12.40 -2.81 -3.13
CA LEU A 73 -12.58 -2.59 -1.71
C LEU A 73 -13.55 -3.62 -1.14
N VAL A 74 -13.17 -4.21 -0.02
CA VAL A 74 -14.08 -5.05 0.78
C VAL A 74 -15.11 -4.18 1.51
N ASP A 75 -14.67 -3.04 2.07
CA ASP A 75 -15.56 -2.04 2.67
C ASP A 75 -15.75 -0.84 1.73
N PRO A 76 -16.97 -0.61 1.19
CA PRO A 76 -17.25 0.56 0.36
C PRO A 76 -17.02 1.90 1.06
N ALA A 77 -17.03 1.95 2.40
CA ALA A 77 -16.76 3.17 3.15
C ALA A 77 -15.32 3.68 2.97
N ASP A 78 -14.38 2.78 2.66
CA ASP A 78 -12.98 3.14 2.44
C ASP A 78 -12.75 3.92 1.15
N ASP A 79 -13.69 3.90 0.19
CA ASP A 79 -13.50 4.54 -1.11
C ASP A 79 -13.29 6.06 -0.98
N LEU A 80 -14.05 6.69 -0.07
CA LEU A 80 -13.87 8.12 0.23
C LEU A 80 -12.50 8.40 0.84
N LEU A 81 -11.97 7.49 1.67
CA LEU A 81 -10.66 7.64 2.29
C LEU A 81 -9.55 7.43 1.27
N VAL A 82 -9.68 6.47 0.36
CA VAL A 82 -8.74 6.26 -0.76
C VAL A 82 -8.76 7.47 -1.70
N GLN A 83 -9.93 8.04 -2.01
CA GLN A 83 -10.03 9.26 -2.80
C GLN A 83 -9.32 10.43 -2.11
N GLN A 84 -9.57 10.66 -0.82
CA GLN A 84 -8.90 11.72 -0.06
C GLN A 84 -7.39 11.49 0.04
N LEU A 85 -6.96 10.23 0.20
CA LEU A 85 -5.55 9.84 0.20
C LEU A 85 -4.90 10.19 -1.13
N ASN A 86 -5.52 9.82 -2.26
CA ASN A 86 -5.03 10.13 -3.61
C ASN A 86 -4.85 11.63 -3.81
N ASP A 87 -5.86 12.43 -3.43
CA ASP A 87 -5.83 13.88 -3.55
C ASP A 87 -4.74 14.51 -2.67
N LEU A 88 -4.60 14.03 -1.44
CA LEU A 88 -3.56 14.51 -0.53
C LEU A 88 -2.16 14.11 -1.02
N TYR A 89 -1.99 12.87 -1.48
CA TYR A 89 -0.71 12.35 -1.94
C TYR A 89 -0.21 13.11 -3.18
N ARG A 90 -1.12 13.46 -4.11
CA ARG A 90 -0.78 14.29 -5.27
C ARG A 90 -0.33 15.70 -4.89
N LYS A 91 -0.94 16.30 -3.86
CA LYS A 91 -0.65 17.68 -3.43
C LYS A 91 0.56 17.76 -2.49
N ARG A 92 0.70 16.79 -1.59
CA ARG A 92 1.63 16.81 -0.45
C ARG A 92 2.12 15.38 -0.11
N PRO A 93 2.87 14.72 -1.02
CA PRO A 93 3.30 13.33 -0.80
C PRO A 93 4.16 13.17 0.46
N GLY A 94 4.98 14.17 0.78
CA GLY A 94 5.80 14.17 2.00
C GLY A 94 4.99 14.08 3.31
N ALA A 95 3.76 14.59 3.33
CA ALA A 95 2.90 14.52 4.52
C ALA A 95 2.46 13.08 4.81
N VAL A 96 2.05 12.34 3.77
CA VAL A 96 1.64 10.93 3.89
C VAL A 96 2.85 10.05 4.21
N ARG A 97 3.97 10.25 3.51
CA ARG A 97 5.22 9.50 3.78
C ARG A 97 5.68 9.66 5.23
N LYS A 98 5.55 10.87 5.78
CA LYS A 98 5.89 11.13 7.18
C LYS A 98 5.04 10.29 8.14
N VAL A 99 3.75 10.15 7.90
CA VAL A 99 2.84 9.34 8.73
C VAL A 99 3.25 7.87 8.71
N ILE A 100 3.51 7.32 7.52
CA ILE A 100 3.92 5.91 7.37
C ILE A 100 5.24 5.66 8.11
N VAL A 101 6.25 6.51 7.92
CA VAL A 101 7.58 6.32 8.53
C VAL A 101 7.55 6.55 10.05
N GLN A 102 6.67 7.43 10.55
CA GLN A 102 6.58 7.74 11.97
C GLN A 102 5.69 6.75 12.75
N ASN A 103 5.13 5.74 12.08
CA ASN A 103 4.26 4.78 12.72
C ASN A 103 5.02 3.96 13.80
N PRO A 104 4.66 4.08 15.10
CA PRO A 104 5.39 3.44 16.19
C PRO A 104 5.40 1.90 16.10
N ALA A 105 4.37 1.31 15.50
CA ALA A 105 4.24 -0.14 15.35
C ALA A 105 5.33 -0.72 14.43
N ASP A 106 5.77 0.03 13.42
CA ASP A 106 6.85 -0.39 12.51
C ASP A 106 8.24 -0.18 13.07
N GLN A 107 8.44 0.84 13.93
CA GLN A 107 9.74 1.05 14.58
C GLN A 107 10.13 -0.16 15.43
N LEU A 108 9.18 -0.76 16.16
CA LEU A 108 9.42 -1.95 16.99
C LEU A 108 9.71 -3.22 16.16
N ARG A 109 9.12 -3.37 14.96
CA ARG A 109 9.36 -4.52 14.08
C ARG A 109 10.63 -4.40 13.25
N THR A 110 10.97 -3.20 12.78
CA THR A 110 12.21 -2.96 12.01
C THR A 110 13.45 -3.31 12.85
N PHE A 111 13.41 -3.04 14.16
CA PHE A 111 14.45 -3.51 15.07
C PHE A 111 14.50 -5.04 15.21
N SER A 112 13.43 -5.80 14.94
CA SER A 112 13.41 -7.26 15.06
C SER A 112 13.81 -7.96 13.74
N ASP A 113 13.41 -7.40 12.60
CA ASP A 113 13.75 -7.93 11.28
C ASP A 113 15.21 -7.69 10.92
N ALA A 114 15.81 -6.58 11.38
CA ALA A 114 17.22 -6.27 11.14
C ALA A 114 18.22 -7.29 11.74
N PHE A 115 17.77 -8.15 12.67
CA PHE A 115 18.60 -9.21 13.27
C PHE A 115 18.18 -10.63 12.90
N SER A 116 17.12 -10.80 12.12
CA SER A 116 16.67 -12.12 11.67
C SER A 116 17.47 -12.55 10.43
N PHE A 117 18.77 -12.79 10.61
CA PHE A 117 19.58 -13.47 9.61
C PHE A 117 19.18 -14.95 9.51
N ARG A 118 18.93 -15.37 8.27
CA ARG A 118 18.46 -16.68 7.80
C ARG A 118 19.13 -17.87 8.52
N LYS A 119 18.33 -18.90 8.85
CA LYS A 119 18.84 -20.27 8.91
C LYS A 119 18.97 -20.81 7.49
N LEU A 120 20.15 -21.36 7.22
CA LEU A 120 20.58 -22.09 6.02
C LEU A 120 19.67 -23.29 5.71
#